data_AF-A0A314Z6R5-F1
#
_entry.id   AF-A0A314Z6R5-F1
#
_cell.length_a   1.000
_cell.length_b   1.000
_cell.length_c   1.000
_cell.angle_alpha   90.00
_cell.angle_beta   90.00
_cell.angle_gamma   90.00
#
_symmetry.space_group_name_H-M   'P 1'
#
loop_
_entity.id
_entity.type
_entity.pdbx_description
1 polymer ?
#
loop_
_entity_poly.entity_id
_entity_poly.type
_entity_poly.pdbx_seq_one_letter_code
_entity_poly.pdbx_strand_id
1 'polypeptide(L)'
;MTTRCITKLNQAGVKFKLGLSRNLFDIRFNNGILEIPKLKVHDYTELTLRNLLAFEQCNCHNNYISDYVSLTDDFVNSEKDVEFLLKDGIVKNMLGDYNGVCTLITSEEELLWIAKASTLLLFLSSSIATAESL
;
A
#
# COMPACT_ATOMS: atom_id res chain seq x y z
N MET A 1 -8.30 -21.79 -1.87
CA MET A 1 -9.28 -20.70 -1.91
C MET A 1 -8.60 -19.46 -1.38
N THR A 2 -8.26 -18.50 -2.23
CA THR A 2 -7.65 -17.23 -1.80
C THR A 2 -8.76 -16.24 -1.44
N THR A 3 -8.97 -16.08 -0.14
CA THR A 3 -9.93 -15.15 0.49
C THR A 3 -9.34 -13.73 0.54
N ARG A 4 -8.92 -13.18 -0.61
CA ARG A 4 -8.24 -11.89 -0.65
C ARG A 4 -9.22 -10.85 -1.18
N CYS A 5 -9.50 -9.87 -0.34
CA CYS A 5 -10.23 -8.60 -0.50
C CYS A 5 -11.15 -8.34 0.70
N ILE A 6 -11.30 -7.05 1.03
CA ILE A 6 -12.04 -6.59 2.20
C ILE A 6 -13.50 -7.05 2.17
N THR A 7 -14.11 -7.10 0.98
CA THR A 7 -15.49 -7.54 0.82
C THR A 7 -15.67 -9.01 1.22
N LYS A 8 -14.73 -9.90 0.83
CA LYS A 8 -14.77 -11.33 1.18
C LYS A 8 -14.46 -11.56 2.65
N LEU A 9 -13.51 -10.82 3.23
CA LEU A 9 -13.22 -10.88 4.66
C LEU A 9 -14.44 -10.46 5.49
N ASN A 10 -15.14 -9.41 5.05
CA ASN A 10 -16.38 -8.97 5.68
C ASN A 10 -17.48 -10.04 5.60
N GLN A 11 -17.63 -10.70 4.45
CA GLN A 11 -18.56 -11.83 4.29
C GLN A 11 -18.19 -13.04 5.16
N ALA A 12 -16.91 -13.24 5.43
CA ALA A 12 -16.41 -14.28 6.33
C ALA A 12 -16.54 -13.92 7.83
N GLY A 13 -17.08 -12.75 8.16
CA GLY A 13 -17.35 -12.33 9.54
C GLY A 13 -16.29 -11.42 10.15
N VAL A 14 -15.25 -11.03 9.41
CA VAL A 14 -14.29 -10.01 9.85
C VAL A 14 -14.95 -8.64 9.78
N LYS A 15 -14.97 -7.92 10.89
CA LYS A 15 -15.48 -6.55 10.94
C LYS A 15 -14.35 -5.57 10.75
N PHE A 16 -14.60 -4.48 10.04
CA PHE A 16 -13.62 -3.43 9.83
C PHE A 16 -14.00 -2.20 10.64
N LYS A 17 -12.98 -1.47 11.09
CA LYS A 17 -13.18 -0.25 11.86
C LYS A 17 -12.04 0.71 11.63
N LEU A 18 -12.37 2.00 11.59
CA LEU A 18 -11.37 3.06 11.60
C LEU A 18 -10.57 3.04 12.92
N GLY A 19 -9.27 2.84 12.81
CA GLY A 19 -8.30 2.97 13.90
C GLY A 19 -8.07 4.44 14.29
N LEU A 20 -7.80 4.66 15.59
CA LEU A 20 -7.54 5.99 16.14
C LEU A 20 -6.07 6.42 16.05
N SER A 21 -5.19 5.49 15.71
CA SER A 21 -3.75 5.73 15.63
C SER A 21 -3.40 6.70 14.52
N ARG A 22 -2.38 7.52 14.75
CA ARG A 22 -1.74 8.33 13.71
C ARG A 22 -0.63 7.56 12.99
N ASN A 23 -0.18 6.44 13.56
CA ASN A 23 0.76 5.56 12.90
C ASN A 23 0.01 4.71 11.87
N LEU A 24 0.38 4.83 10.60
CA LEU A 24 -0.27 4.12 9.50
C LEU A 24 -0.12 2.58 9.63
N PHE A 25 0.95 2.14 10.29
CA PHE A 25 1.29 0.72 10.47
C PHE A 25 0.64 0.09 11.72
N ASP A 26 -0.07 0.87 12.54
CA ASP A 26 -0.72 0.37 13.76
C ASP A 26 -2.08 -0.30 13.46
N ILE A 27 -2.00 -1.38 12.69
CA ILE A 27 -3.12 -2.23 12.31
C ILE A 27 -3.30 -3.29 13.39
N ARG A 28 -4.51 -3.40 13.93
CA ARG A 28 -4.79 -4.28 15.08
C ARG A 28 -5.96 -5.20 14.77
N PHE A 29 -5.77 -6.50 15.00
CA PHE A 29 -6.84 -7.48 14.90
C PHE A 29 -7.18 -8.02 16.28
N ASN A 30 -8.41 -7.82 16.74
CA ASN A 30 -8.88 -8.31 18.03
C ASN A 30 -10.36 -8.68 17.97
N ASN A 31 -10.71 -9.86 18.48
CA ASN A 31 -12.09 -10.35 18.56
C ASN A 31 -12.88 -10.24 17.23
N GLY A 32 -12.22 -10.59 16.11
CA GLY A 32 -12.84 -10.52 14.78
C GLY A 32 -12.96 -9.12 14.19
N ILE A 33 -12.42 -8.09 14.86
CA ILE A 33 -12.41 -6.71 14.38
C ILE A 33 -10.99 -6.36 13.93
N LEU A 34 -10.87 -5.93 12.67
CA LEU A 34 -9.66 -5.37 12.10
C LEU A 34 -9.74 -3.84 12.13
N GLU A 35 -8.97 -3.24 13.04
CA GLU A 35 -8.83 -1.79 13.16
C GLU A 35 -7.69 -1.31 12.25
N ILE A 36 -8.03 -0.47 11.28
CA ILE A 36 -7.07 0.06 10.29
C ILE A 36 -6.98 1.58 10.46
N PRO A 37 -5.78 2.14 10.69
CA PRO A 37 -5.57 3.59 10.75
C PRO A 37 -6.04 4.31 9.47
N LYS A 38 -6.41 5.58 9.61
CA LYS A 38 -6.88 6.38 8.46
C LYS A 38 -5.76 6.58 7.43
N LEU A 39 -5.98 6.11 6.20
CA LEU A 39 -5.16 6.49 5.04
C LEU A 39 -5.76 7.73 4.37
N LYS A 40 -4.96 8.79 4.22
CA LYS A 40 -5.34 9.95 3.41
C LYS A 40 -4.66 9.84 2.05
N VAL A 41 -5.47 9.83 0.99
CA VAL A 41 -4.97 9.75 -0.38
C VAL A 41 -4.97 11.15 -0.97
N HIS A 42 -3.78 11.65 -1.29
CA HIS A 42 -3.52 12.92 -1.97
C HIS A 42 -2.59 12.69 -3.17
N ASP A 43 -2.33 13.73 -3.97
CA ASP A 43 -1.59 13.62 -5.24
C ASP A 43 -0.21 12.94 -5.10
N TYR A 44 0.46 13.09 -3.95
CA TYR A 44 1.78 12.53 -3.71
C TYR A 44 1.79 11.16 -3.00
N THR A 45 0.63 10.55 -2.73
CA THR A 45 0.55 9.34 -1.87
C THR A 45 1.29 8.18 -2.52
N GLU A 46 1.04 7.90 -3.79
CA GLU A 46 1.72 6.84 -4.55
C GLU A 46 3.23 7.08 -4.62
N LEU A 47 3.65 8.30 -4.99
CA LEU A 47 5.08 8.65 -5.06
C LEU A 47 5.78 8.46 -3.71
N THR A 48 5.11 8.82 -2.62
CA THR A 48 5.64 8.65 -1.27
C THR A 48 5.81 7.17 -0.92
N LEU A 49 4.80 6.35 -1.18
CA LEU A 49 4.86 4.90 -0.94
C LEU A 49 5.95 4.24 -1.79
N ARG A 50 6.08 4.60 -3.07
CA ARG A 50 7.14 4.11 -3.97
C ARG A 50 8.54 4.45 -3.44
N ASN A 51 8.77 5.69 -3.03
CA ASN A 51 10.07 6.12 -2.51
C ASN A 51 10.40 5.43 -1.18
N LEU A 52 9.42 5.27 -0.28
CA LEU A 52 9.59 4.57 0.99
C LEU A 52 9.87 3.07 0.77
N LEU A 53 9.19 2.43 -0.18
CA LEU A 53 9.41 1.03 -0.52
C LEU A 53 10.81 0.80 -1.09
N ALA A 54 11.25 1.66 -2.02
CA ALA A 54 12.61 1.61 -2.56
C ALA A 54 13.66 1.84 -1.47
N PHE A 55 13.45 2.83 -0.60
CA PHE A 55 14.33 3.10 0.53
C PHE A 55 14.42 1.90 1.47
N GLU A 56 13.27 1.30 1.84
CA GLU A 56 13.20 0.11 2.68
C GLU A 56 14.00 -1.06 2.07
N GLN A 57 13.76 -1.36 0.80
CA GLN A 57 14.43 -2.48 0.11
C GLN A 57 15.96 -2.29 0.00
N CYS A 58 16.44 -1.04 -0.06
CA CYS A 58 17.86 -0.77 -0.22
C CYS A 58 18.61 -0.59 1.10
N ASN A 59 17.93 -0.12 2.16
CA ASN A 59 18.61 0.40 3.35
C ASN A 59 18.08 -0.16 4.68
N CYS A 60 16.98 -0.88 4.68
CA CYS A 60 16.35 -1.39 5.90
C CYS A 60 16.43 -2.91 5.98
N HIS A 61 16.48 -3.42 7.21
CA HIS A 61 16.33 -4.86 7.51
C HIS A 61 14.89 -5.23 7.90
N ASN A 62 13.98 -4.24 7.93
CA ASN A 62 12.56 -4.40 8.24
C ASN A 62 11.73 -4.24 6.96
N ASN A 63 10.46 -4.67 7.04
CA ASN A 63 9.55 -4.75 5.90
C ASN A 63 8.24 -3.99 6.14
N TYR A 64 8.24 -2.95 6.98
CA TYR A 64 7.00 -2.26 7.37
C TYR A 64 6.22 -1.68 6.17
N ILE A 65 6.92 -1.09 5.20
CA ILE A 65 6.33 -0.54 3.98
C ILE A 65 5.90 -1.66 3.06
N SER A 66 6.76 -2.65 2.84
CA SER A 66 6.45 -3.82 2.01
C SER A 66 5.23 -4.59 2.52
N ASP A 67 5.16 -4.82 3.84
CA ASP A 67 4.03 -5.49 4.49
C ASP A 67 2.76 -4.64 4.39
N TYR A 68 2.86 -3.32 4.54
CA TYR A 68 1.72 -2.41 4.40
C TYR A 68 1.16 -2.39 2.97
N VAL A 69 2.03 -2.31 1.96
CA VAL A 69 1.64 -2.36 0.54
C VAL A 69 1.01 -3.72 0.23
N SER A 70 1.65 -4.82 0.64
CA SER A 70 1.11 -6.17 0.42
C SER A 70 -0.26 -6.38 1.07
N LEU A 71 -0.47 -5.81 2.26
CA LEU A 71 -1.75 -5.88 2.95
C LEU A 71 -2.84 -5.05 2.23
N THR A 72 -2.48 -3.91 1.67
CA THR A 72 -3.40 -3.03 0.94
C THR A 72 -3.84 -3.69 -0.38
N ASP A 73 -2.90 -4.31 -1.10
CA ASP A 73 -3.14 -5.17 -2.26
C ASP A 73 -4.08 -6.35 -1.90
N ASP A 74 -3.82 -7.04 -0.78
CA ASP A 74 -4.70 -8.13 -0.31
C ASP A 74 -6.12 -7.65 0.07
N PHE A 75 -6.29 -6.37 0.43
CA PHE A 75 -7.60 -5.78 0.77
C PHE A 75 -8.37 -5.28 -0.45
N VAL A 76 -7.69 -4.83 -1.50
CA VAL A 76 -8.33 -4.11 -2.61
C VAL A 76 -8.12 -4.85 -3.93
N ASN A 77 -9.13 -5.63 -4.33
CA ASN A 77 -9.13 -6.33 -5.63
C ASN A 77 -10.13 -5.73 -6.62
N SER A 78 -10.90 -4.72 -6.20
CA SER A 78 -11.95 -4.10 -7.01
C SER A 78 -12.29 -2.69 -6.51
N GLU A 79 -12.92 -1.90 -7.37
CA GLU A 79 -13.46 -0.58 -6.97
C GLU A 79 -14.47 -0.69 -5.82
N LYS A 80 -15.17 -1.82 -5.70
CA LYS A 80 -16.10 -2.07 -4.60
C LYS A 80 -15.40 -2.16 -3.25
N ASP A 81 -14.18 -2.68 -3.23
CA ASP A 81 -13.36 -2.73 -2.02
C ASP A 81 -12.90 -1.32 -1.63
N VAL A 82 -12.56 -0.47 -2.62
CA VAL A 82 -12.24 0.95 -2.41
C VAL A 82 -13.46 1.72 -1.87
N GLU A 83 -14.63 1.51 -2.46
CA GLU A 83 -15.88 2.12 -2.00
C GLU A 83 -16.17 1.76 -0.54
N PHE A 84 -15.98 0.49 -0.17
CA PHE A 84 -16.15 0.02 1.20
C PHE A 84 -15.23 0.77 2.17
N LEU A 85 -13.94 0.88 1.83
CA LEU A 85 -12.93 1.58 2.64
C LEU A 85 -13.21 3.08 2.79
N LEU A 86 -13.72 3.72 1.72
CA LEU A 86 -14.13 5.13 1.74
C LEU A 86 -15.35 5.34 2.64
N LYS A 87 -16.34 4.46 2.53
CA LYS A 87 -17.59 4.53 3.31
C LYS A 87 -17.34 4.36 4.82
N ASP A 88 -16.46 3.45 5.20
CA ASP A 88 -16.05 3.26 6.60
C ASP A 88 -15.07 4.34 7.10
N GLY A 89 -14.67 5.27 6.22
CA GLY A 89 -13.77 6.37 6.53
C GLY A 89 -12.34 5.94 6.85
N ILE A 90 -11.99 4.69 6.53
CA ILE A 90 -10.63 4.14 6.62
C ILE A 90 -9.76 4.81 5.57
N VAL A 91 -10.26 4.96 4.35
CA VAL A 91 -9.64 5.78 3.31
C VAL A 91 -10.35 7.14 3.27
N LYS A 92 -9.57 8.21 3.19
CA LYS A 92 -10.06 9.58 2.94
C LYS A 92 -9.52 10.07 1.60
N ASN A 93 -10.42 10.25 0.64
CA ASN A 93 -10.14 10.91 -0.63
C ASN A 93 -9.83 12.41 -0.42
N MET A 94 -8.65 12.87 -0.84
CA MET A 94 -8.27 14.28 -0.92
C MET A 94 -7.97 14.74 -2.36
N LEU A 95 -8.16 13.88 -3.38
CA LEU A 95 -7.94 14.16 -4.80
C LEU A 95 -9.11 14.89 -5.47
N GLY A 96 -10.29 14.90 -4.83
CA GLY A 96 -11.51 15.51 -5.37
C GLY A 96 -12.22 14.67 -6.45
N ASP A 97 -11.57 13.62 -6.97
CA ASP A 97 -12.14 12.65 -7.90
C ASP A 97 -12.11 11.24 -7.30
N TYR A 98 -13.21 10.51 -7.43
CA TYR A 98 -13.33 9.12 -7.01
C TYR A 98 -12.48 8.19 -7.88
N ASN A 99 -12.46 8.42 -9.20
CA ASN A 99 -11.75 7.57 -10.13
C ASN A 99 -10.23 7.62 -9.92
N GLY A 100 -9.70 8.81 -9.61
CA GLY A 100 -8.30 8.98 -9.18
C GLY A 100 -7.94 8.16 -7.93
N VAL A 101 -8.82 8.10 -6.91
CA VAL A 101 -8.56 7.28 -5.72
C VAL A 101 -8.62 5.79 -6.01
N CYS A 102 -9.64 5.35 -6.78
CA CYS A 102 -9.72 3.96 -7.19
C CYS A 102 -8.45 3.55 -7.92
N THR A 103 -8.04 4.34 -8.91
CA THR A 103 -6.83 4.07 -9.71
C THR A 103 -5.59 3.96 -8.83
N LEU A 104 -5.36 4.88 -7.89
CA LEU A 104 -4.15 4.87 -7.05
C LEU A 104 -4.09 3.71 -6.05
N ILE A 105 -5.24 3.23 -5.56
CA ILE A 105 -5.29 2.12 -4.61
C ILE A 105 -5.32 0.77 -5.34
N THR A 106 -5.90 0.70 -6.54
CA THR A 106 -5.93 -0.54 -7.33
C THR A 106 -4.70 -0.73 -8.21
N SER A 107 -3.92 0.32 -8.53
CA SER A 107 -2.73 0.22 -9.38
C SER A 107 -1.49 -0.36 -8.66
N GLU A 108 -1.64 -0.94 -7.47
CA GLU A 108 -0.53 -1.47 -6.68
C GLU A 108 0.16 -2.71 -7.29
N GLU A 109 -0.45 -3.39 -8.27
CA GLU A 109 0.17 -4.52 -8.98
C GLU A 109 1.46 -4.15 -9.74
N GLU A 110 1.63 -2.89 -10.15
CA GLU A 110 2.85 -2.40 -10.81
C GLU A 110 3.97 -2.00 -9.85
N LEU A 111 3.66 -1.79 -8.55
CA LEU A 111 4.62 -1.23 -7.58
C LEU A 111 5.78 -2.19 -7.31
N LEU A 112 5.52 -3.49 -7.22
CA LEU A 112 6.55 -4.49 -6.91
C LEU A 112 7.52 -4.70 -8.09
N TRP A 113 7.03 -4.63 -9.33
CA TRP A 113 7.86 -4.74 -10.53
C TRP A 113 8.66 -3.46 -10.80
N ILE A 114 8.05 -2.29 -10.63
CA ILE A 114 8.74 -1.00 -10.85
C ILE A 114 9.79 -0.76 -9.78
N ALA A 115 9.52 -1.04 -8.50
CA ALA A 115 10.54 -0.91 -7.45
C ALA A 115 11.75 -1.81 -7.73
N LYS A 116 11.53 -3.07 -8.14
CA LYS A 116 12.62 -3.97 -8.55
C LYS A 116 13.40 -3.43 -9.77
N ALA A 117 12.71 -2.90 -10.78
CA ALA A 117 13.34 -2.37 -11.99
C ALA A 117 14.11 -1.06 -11.74
N SER A 118 13.57 -0.15 -10.93
CA SER A 118 14.23 1.10 -10.54
C SER A 118 15.46 0.84 -9.65
N THR A 119 15.37 -0.10 -8.71
CA THR A 119 16.53 -0.55 -7.91
C THR A 119 17.59 -1.20 -8.81
N LEU A 120 17.18 -2.00 -9.81
CA LEU A 120 18.11 -2.56 -10.80
C LEU A 120 18.80 -1.47 -11.63
N LEU A 121 18.07 -0.43 -12.04
CA LEU A 121 18.64 0.72 -12.76
C LEU A 121 19.65 1.52 -11.92
N LEU A 122 19.38 1.71 -10.62
CA LEU A 122 20.34 2.33 -9.69
C LEU A 122 21.57 1.45 -9.43
N PHE A 123 21.40 0.13 -9.36
CA PHE A 123 22.51 -0.82 -9.24
C PHE A 123 23.35 -0.89 -10.51
N LEU A 124 22.73 -0.85 -11.69
CA LEU A 124 23.44 -0.87 -12.96
C LEU A 124 24.18 0.45 -13.19
N SER A 125 23.59 1.60 -12.88
CA SER A 125 24.27 2.90 -13.01
C SER A 125 25.45 3.06 -12.05
N SER A 126 25.33 2.55 -10.81
CA SER A 126 26.44 2.53 -9.86
C SER A 126 27.54 1.53 -10.26
N SER A 127 27.17 0.33 -10.73
CA SER A 127 28.14 -0.68 -11.21
C SER A 127 28.93 -0.20 -12.43
N ILE A 128 28.26 0.49 -13.37
CA ILE A 128 28.90 1.11 -14.54
C ILE A 128 29.83 2.24 -14.11
N ALA A 129 29.41 3.10 -13.18
CA ALA A 129 30.27 4.18 -12.67
C ALA A 129 31.55 3.68 -11.98
N THR A 130 31.50 2.55 -11.28
CA THR A 130 32.70 1.89 -10.71
C THR A 130 33.57 1.17 -11.74
N ALA A 131 33.01 0.75 -12.89
CA ALA A 131 33.77 0.11 -13.96
C ALA A 131 34.50 1.13 -14.86
N GLU A 132 33.98 2.35 -14.98
CA GLU A 132 34.59 3.44 -15.75
C GLU A 132 35.66 4.23 -14.97
N SER A 133 35.86 3.93 -13.69
CA SER A 133 36.85 4.58 -12.81
C SER A 133 38.10 3.72 -12.53
N LEU A 134 38.30 2.64 -13.29
CA LEU A 134 39.47 1.76 -13.33
C LEU A 134 40.15 1.80 -14.70
#